data_AF-A0A974WTA6-F1
#
_entry.id   AF-A0A974WTA6-F1
#
_cell.length_a   1.000
_cell.length_b   1.000
_cell.length_c   1.000
_cell.angle_alpha   90.00
_cell.angle_beta   90.00
_cell.angle_gamma   90.00
#
_symmetry.space_group_name_H-M   'P 1'
#
loop_
_entity.id
_entity.type
_entity.pdbx_description
1 polymer ?
#
loop_
_entity_poly.entity_id
_entity_poly.type
_entity_poly.pdbx_seq_one_letter_code
_entity_poly.pdbx_strand_id
1 'polypeptide(L)'
;MKQPFSIKLQLYLIFAVLCAVTAAMIYYKVKYMGFRFKPQVKTELWQIEARISFYGQNQPVTVKMTTPDNPPGYSIQSELSPVRRYKFTTEEEDGIRRAVWTCPKVTGIQRLYYMVKVFKSSQGTTGFDVTDNEPTPLPQLPLWKDTAAVAVKQIIKKARGKDTTDEEFVSNVIRMLNEPKNPQVNALLIKPVGDDTKYDLFSKLMAKEKYPTRKIQGVFLRQGAKWQNPNLLAEVYYDKSWHIFNLETGAAGLPGNFLVFRRGGISLFDVIGARNSKIRFSVTKSVISANKLYPARAKKAGGGLWLYFSVYSLPAAEQNAFKKLVMIPLGILIIVLLRNVVGINTMGTFMPVLLTLAFMETKLVPGLLLFSVILIVGLSIRFYLSRLNLLLTPRISSVVILVIILMMAVSVISFHAGLHEGLTVTFFPLIIIAWTIERSSIIWEEDGPVTALKQLGASVGAGVLCYLAMGDFYVQHIMYSFMELNLVVMGIILLLGTYTGYRLTELHRFASLVKK
;
A
#
# COMPACT_ATOMS: atom_id res chain seq x y z
N MET A 1 -12.83 25.77 -50.06
CA MET A 1 -12.72 24.36 -49.59
C MET A 1 -14.03 23.98 -48.88
N LYS A 2 -14.84 23.09 -49.46
CA LYS A 2 -16.06 22.57 -48.82
C LYS A 2 -15.63 21.69 -47.64
N GLN A 3 -16.06 22.02 -46.41
CA GLN A 3 -15.81 21.15 -45.26
C GLN A 3 -16.51 19.80 -45.50
N PRO A 4 -15.78 18.66 -45.49
CA PRO A 4 -16.31 17.39 -45.99
C PRO A 4 -17.30 16.71 -45.03
N PHE A 5 -17.50 17.24 -43.82
CA PHE A 5 -18.37 16.63 -42.80
C PHE A 5 -19.14 17.72 -42.03
N SER A 6 -20.42 17.48 -41.73
CA SER A 6 -21.18 18.30 -40.78
C SER A 6 -20.47 18.31 -39.42
N ILE A 7 -20.37 19.47 -38.78
CA ILE A 7 -19.70 19.66 -37.48
C ILE A 7 -20.19 18.64 -36.44
N LYS A 8 -21.49 18.31 -36.46
CA LYS A 8 -22.06 17.28 -35.57
C LYS A 8 -21.47 15.90 -35.84
N LEU A 9 -21.30 15.53 -37.11
CA LEU A 9 -20.74 14.23 -37.50
C LEU A 9 -19.26 14.12 -37.13
N GLN A 10 -18.48 15.20 -37.30
CA GLN A 10 -17.09 15.24 -36.83
C GLN A 10 -17.00 15.01 -35.31
N LEU A 11 -17.90 15.63 -34.54
CA LEU A 11 -17.88 15.53 -33.09
C LEU A 11 -18.30 14.13 -32.59
N TYR A 12 -19.29 13.51 -33.22
CA TYR A 12 -19.63 12.11 -32.95
C TYR A 12 -18.48 11.15 -33.31
N LEU A 13 -17.76 11.40 -34.41
CA LEU A 13 -16.62 10.58 -34.81
C LEU A 13 -15.46 10.73 -33.80
N ILE A 14 -15.15 11.95 -33.37
CA ILE A 14 -14.16 12.19 -32.31
C ILE A 14 -14.57 11.46 -31.02
N PHE A 15 -15.83 11.55 -30.60
CA PHE A 15 -16.32 10.84 -29.42
C PHE A 15 -16.18 9.32 -29.56
N ALA A 16 -16.57 8.76 -30.70
CA ALA A 16 -16.45 7.33 -30.97
C ALA A 16 -15.00 6.84 -30.93
N VAL A 17 -14.06 7.61 -31.50
CA VAL A 17 -12.63 7.31 -31.46
C VAL A 17 -12.10 7.35 -30.01
N LEU A 18 -12.44 8.39 -29.24
CA LEU A 18 -12.05 8.49 -27.83
C LEU A 18 -12.56 7.29 -27.02
N CYS A 19 -13.84 6.91 -27.21
CA CYS A 19 -14.42 5.74 -26.56
C CYS A 19 -13.72 4.43 -26.97
N ALA A 20 -13.41 4.24 -28.25
CA ALA A 20 -12.73 3.05 -28.75
C ALA A 20 -11.32 2.91 -28.17
N VAL A 21 -10.55 4.01 -28.15
CA VAL A 21 -9.20 4.04 -27.54
C VAL A 21 -9.26 3.75 -26.04
N THR A 22 -10.17 4.39 -25.31
CA THR A 22 -10.36 4.12 -23.88
C THR A 22 -10.75 2.67 -23.62
N ALA A 23 -11.68 2.11 -24.40
CA ALA A 23 -12.10 0.72 -24.26
C ALA A 23 -10.95 -0.27 -24.50
N ALA A 24 -10.13 -0.03 -25.52
CA ALA A 24 -8.95 -0.85 -25.81
C ALA A 24 -7.92 -0.83 -24.66
N MET A 25 -7.63 0.37 -24.11
CA MET A 25 -6.70 0.52 -22.98
C MET A 25 -7.23 -0.15 -21.71
N ILE A 26 -8.53 0.02 -21.41
CA ILE A 26 -9.18 -0.63 -20.26
C ILE A 26 -9.16 -2.15 -20.42
N TYR A 27 -9.48 -2.68 -21.61
CA TYR A 27 -9.44 -4.11 -21.90
C TYR A 27 -8.04 -4.68 -21.65
N TYR A 28 -6.99 -3.99 -22.14
CA TYR A 28 -5.62 -4.39 -21.90
C TYR A 28 -5.26 -4.43 -20.40
N LYS A 29 -5.66 -3.40 -19.64
CA LYS A 29 -5.45 -3.33 -18.18
C LYS A 29 -6.19 -4.43 -17.42
N VAL A 30 -7.43 -4.74 -17.79
CA VAL A 30 -8.23 -5.77 -17.10
C VAL A 30 -7.68 -7.16 -17.39
N LYS A 31 -7.35 -7.46 -18.66
CA LYS A 31 -6.93 -8.80 -19.10
C LYS A 31 -5.49 -9.13 -18.72
N TYR A 32 -4.55 -8.21 -18.97
CA TYR A 32 -3.12 -8.48 -18.80
C TYR A 32 -2.55 -7.92 -17.50
N MET A 33 -3.08 -6.80 -17.00
CA MET A 33 -2.57 -6.16 -15.78
C MET A 33 -3.37 -6.52 -14.51
N GLY A 34 -4.47 -7.26 -14.65
CA GLY A 34 -5.28 -7.74 -13.51
C GLY A 34 -6.06 -6.64 -12.77
N PHE A 35 -6.29 -5.49 -13.40
CA PHE A 35 -7.12 -4.43 -12.83
C PHE A 35 -8.58 -4.87 -12.76
N ARG A 36 -9.29 -4.47 -11.70
CA ARG A 36 -10.72 -4.76 -11.53
C ARG A 36 -11.50 -3.47 -11.26
N PHE A 37 -12.71 -3.38 -11.82
CA PHE A 37 -13.63 -2.25 -11.65
C PHE A 37 -14.14 -2.12 -10.22
N LYS A 38 -14.47 -3.24 -9.57
CA LYS A 38 -14.77 -3.22 -8.15
C LYS A 38 -13.45 -3.08 -7.38
N PRO A 39 -13.35 -2.14 -6.42
CA PRO A 39 -12.21 -2.10 -5.51
C PRO A 39 -12.12 -3.44 -4.78
N GLN A 40 -11.18 -4.29 -5.21
CA GLN A 40 -11.05 -5.62 -4.64
C GLN A 40 -10.29 -5.56 -3.32
N VAL A 41 -10.76 -6.38 -2.39
CA VAL A 41 -10.29 -6.62 -1.03
C VAL A 41 -8.78 -6.40 -0.90
N LYS A 42 -8.43 -5.31 -0.21
CA LYS A 42 -7.34 -5.24 0.78
C LYS A 42 -6.37 -6.42 0.66
N THR A 43 -5.32 -6.29 -0.16
CA THR A 43 -4.30 -7.34 -0.20
C THR A 43 -3.48 -7.23 1.08
N GLU A 44 -3.34 -8.36 1.77
CA GLU A 44 -2.55 -8.45 2.99
C GLU A 44 -1.07 -8.32 2.63
N LEU A 45 -0.48 -7.19 3.01
CA LEU A 45 0.95 -6.95 2.95
C LEU A 45 1.54 -7.21 4.32
N TRP A 46 2.33 -8.26 4.40
CA TRP A 46 3.07 -8.62 5.60
C TRP A 46 4.41 -7.90 5.57
N GLN A 47 4.66 -7.08 6.57
CA GLN A 47 5.95 -6.45 6.81
C GLN A 47 6.66 -7.24 7.90
N ILE A 48 7.81 -7.82 7.55
CA ILE A 48 8.65 -8.59 8.46
C ILE A 48 9.90 -7.75 8.71
N GLU A 49 10.16 -7.49 9.98
CA GLU A 49 11.33 -6.77 10.45
C GLU A 49 12.21 -7.73 11.25
N ALA A 50 13.43 -7.96 10.79
CA ALA A 50 14.45 -8.69 11.52
C ALA A 50 15.33 -7.68 12.28
N ARG A 51 15.32 -7.73 13.60
CA ARG A 51 16.23 -6.98 14.46
C ARG A 51 17.36 -7.88 14.94
N ILE A 52 18.59 -7.54 14.56
CA ILE A 52 19.80 -8.17 15.08
C ILE A 52 20.41 -7.25 16.14
N SER A 53 20.58 -7.74 17.36
CA SER A 53 21.25 -7.02 18.44
C SER A 53 22.52 -7.72 18.87
N PHE A 54 23.59 -6.97 19.07
CA PHE A 54 24.89 -7.48 19.51
C PHE A 54 25.66 -6.42 20.31
N TYR A 55 26.71 -6.83 21.01
CA TYR A 55 27.61 -5.95 21.76
C TYR A 55 28.96 -5.82 21.03
N GLY A 56 29.26 -4.60 20.56
CA GLY A 56 30.50 -4.28 19.88
C GLY A 56 31.66 -4.07 20.85
N GLN A 57 32.83 -4.62 20.51
CA GLN A 57 34.03 -4.61 21.35
C GLN A 57 35.17 -3.73 20.78
N ASN A 58 34.81 -2.62 20.11
CA ASN A 58 35.77 -1.72 19.48
C ASN A 58 36.60 -2.33 18.34
N GLN A 59 36.07 -3.40 17.73
CA GLN A 59 36.67 -4.13 16.60
C GLN A 59 35.80 -3.98 15.34
N PRO A 60 36.34 -4.32 14.14
CA PRO A 60 35.53 -4.45 12.94
C PRO A 60 34.44 -5.50 13.12
N VAL A 61 33.20 -5.14 12.76
CA VAL A 61 32.06 -6.04 12.86
C VAL A 61 31.52 -6.33 11.47
N THR A 62 31.33 -7.62 11.18
CA THR A 62 30.62 -8.09 9.99
C THR A 62 29.42 -8.91 10.43
N VAL A 63 28.23 -8.50 9.99
CA VAL A 63 26.99 -9.25 10.21
C VAL A 63 26.51 -9.79 8.87
N LYS A 64 26.34 -11.10 8.77
CA LYS A 64 25.71 -11.76 7.62
C LYS A 64 24.35 -12.29 8.04
N MET A 65 23.32 -12.16 7.20
CA MET A 65 22.01 -12.76 7.44
C MET A 65 21.44 -13.29 6.14
N THR A 66 20.89 -14.50 6.17
CA THR A 66 20.19 -15.07 5.03
C THR A 66 18.88 -14.31 4.79
N THR A 67 18.65 -13.92 3.54
CA THR A 67 17.43 -13.22 3.11
C THR A 67 16.50 -14.18 2.39
N PRO A 68 15.17 -14.04 2.52
CA PRO A 68 14.26 -14.86 1.74
C PRO A 68 14.44 -14.48 0.27
N ASP A 69 14.75 -15.46 -0.58
CA ASP A 69 14.77 -15.29 -2.03
C ASP A 69 13.67 -16.16 -2.63
N ASN A 70 12.68 -15.52 -3.29
CA ASN A 70 11.49 -16.18 -3.84
C ASN A 70 10.77 -17.19 -2.89
N PRO A 71 10.30 -16.76 -1.69
CA PRO A 71 9.69 -17.67 -0.72
C PRO A 71 8.41 -18.35 -1.24
N PRO A 72 8.19 -19.65 -0.94
CA PRO A 72 6.98 -20.38 -1.35
C PRO A 72 5.71 -19.67 -0.90
N GLY A 73 4.77 -19.45 -1.83
CA GLY A 73 3.48 -18.80 -1.55
C GLY A 73 3.53 -17.29 -1.34
N TYR A 74 4.70 -16.65 -1.38
CA TYR A 74 4.87 -15.21 -1.16
C TYR A 74 5.71 -14.55 -2.27
N SER A 75 5.55 -13.24 -2.46
CA SER A 75 6.39 -12.45 -3.35
C SER A 75 6.89 -11.20 -2.63
N ILE A 76 8.17 -10.88 -2.85
CA ILE A 76 8.88 -9.76 -2.21
C ILE A 76 8.59 -8.48 -2.97
N GLN A 77 8.11 -7.46 -2.27
CA GLN A 77 7.84 -6.13 -2.82
C GLN A 77 9.08 -5.22 -2.75
N SER A 78 9.74 -5.21 -1.60
CA SER A 78 10.88 -4.33 -1.33
C SER A 78 11.68 -4.83 -0.14
N GLU A 79 12.98 -4.59 -0.18
CA GLU A 79 13.92 -4.82 0.90
C GLU A 79 14.56 -3.49 1.29
N LEU A 80 14.64 -3.21 2.59
CA LEU A 80 15.19 -1.97 3.11
C LEU A 80 16.09 -2.25 4.31
N SER A 81 17.27 -1.65 4.31
CA SER A 81 18.18 -1.58 5.46
C SER A 81 18.43 -0.11 5.81
N PRO A 82 17.71 0.47 6.79
CA PRO A 82 17.74 1.91 7.06
C PRO A 82 19.00 2.42 7.79
N VAL A 83 19.97 1.56 8.12
CA VAL A 83 21.09 1.93 8.99
C VAL A 83 22.24 2.57 8.19
N ARG A 84 22.29 3.91 8.14
CA ARG A 84 23.30 4.69 7.39
C ARG A 84 24.76 4.46 7.83
N ARG A 85 25.01 3.95 9.05
CA ARG A 85 26.36 3.76 9.62
C ARG A 85 27.07 2.49 9.13
N TYR A 86 26.32 1.52 8.58
CA TYR A 86 26.87 0.25 8.10
C TYR A 86 26.84 0.24 6.58
N LYS A 87 27.92 -0.25 5.96
CA LYS A 87 27.91 -0.53 4.52
C LYS A 87 27.08 -1.79 4.31
N PHE A 88 26.01 -1.67 3.53
CA PHE A 88 25.09 -2.76 3.21
C PHE A 88 25.37 -3.28 1.80
N THR A 89 25.65 -4.57 1.69
CA THR A 89 25.78 -5.29 0.43
C THR A 89 24.91 -6.54 0.45
N THR A 90 24.62 -7.07 -0.73
CA THR A 90 23.98 -8.38 -0.87
C THR A 90 24.93 -9.26 -1.66
N GLU A 91 25.22 -10.44 -1.11
CA GLU A 91 26.14 -11.43 -1.66
C GLU A 91 25.39 -12.75 -1.84
N GLU A 92 25.85 -13.58 -2.75
CA GLU A 92 25.32 -14.94 -2.98
C GLU A 92 26.42 -15.94 -2.58
N GLU A 93 26.12 -16.80 -1.61
CA GLU A 93 27.04 -17.77 -1.01
C GLU A 93 26.36 -19.14 -1.11
N ASP A 94 26.94 -20.09 -1.86
CA ASP A 94 26.37 -21.42 -2.16
C ASP A 94 24.93 -21.40 -2.72
N GLY A 95 24.63 -20.45 -3.61
CA GLY A 95 23.28 -20.26 -4.18
C GLY A 95 22.25 -19.69 -3.20
N ILE A 96 22.70 -19.22 -2.03
CA ILE A 96 21.86 -18.59 -1.01
C ILE A 96 22.20 -17.10 -0.92
N ARG A 97 21.19 -16.25 -1.12
CA ARG A 97 21.32 -14.80 -1.02
C ARG A 97 21.43 -14.35 0.44
N ARG A 98 22.50 -13.61 0.78
CA ARG A 98 22.78 -13.09 2.12
C ARG A 98 22.96 -11.57 2.13
N ALA A 99 22.31 -10.92 3.09
CA ALA A 99 22.54 -9.53 3.43
C ALA A 99 23.78 -9.40 4.31
N VAL A 100 24.71 -8.52 3.93
CA VAL A 100 25.97 -8.30 4.64
C VAL A 100 26.07 -6.84 5.09
N TRP A 101 26.29 -6.65 6.39
CA TRP A 101 26.57 -5.35 7.00
C TRP A 101 27.99 -5.33 7.54
N THR A 102 28.78 -4.36 7.09
CA THR A 102 30.15 -4.16 7.58
C THR A 102 30.31 -2.78 8.23
N CYS A 103 31.02 -2.74 9.36
CA CYS A 103 31.41 -1.50 10.01
C CYS A 103 32.81 -1.64 10.63
N PRO A 104 33.77 -0.72 10.36
CA PRO A 104 35.15 -0.85 10.81
C PRO A 104 35.35 -0.81 12.33
N LYS A 105 34.49 -0.09 13.07
CA LYS A 105 34.68 0.08 14.51
C LYS A 105 33.37 0.36 15.21
N VAL A 106 33.02 -0.53 16.13
CA VAL A 106 31.73 -0.48 16.82
C VAL A 106 31.88 -0.80 18.31
N THR A 107 31.31 0.04 19.16
CA THR A 107 31.33 -0.09 20.62
C THR A 107 29.92 -0.09 21.19
N GLY A 108 29.72 -0.82 22.29
CA GLY A 108 28.45 -0.84 23.02
C GLY A 108 27.35 -1.65 22.33
N ILE A 109 26.10 -1.44 22.76
CA ILE A 109 24.94 -2.18 22.27
C ILE A 109 24.52 -1.65 20.90
N GLN A 110 24.44 -2.55 19.93
CA GLN A 110 24.08 -2.25 18.54
C GLN A 110 22.80 -2.94 18.15
N ARG A 111 22.06 -2.32 17.24
CA ARG A 111 20.79 -2.83 16.70
C ARG A 111 20.76 -2.58 15.20
N LEU A 112 20.74 -3.65 14.42
CA LEU A 112 20.53 -3.62 12.98
C LEU A 112 19.09 -4.04 12.68
N TYR A 113 18.54 -3.44 11.63
CA TYR A 113 17.18 -3.70 11.16
C TYR A 113 17.23 -4.06 9.69
N TYR A 114 16.65 -5.20 9.35
CA TYR A 114 16.36 -5.59 7.97
C TYR A 114 14.85 -5.71 7.81
N MET A 115 14.29 -5.02 6.82
CA MET A 115 12.85 -5.02 6.58
C MET A 115 12.52 -5.58 5.21
N VAL A 116 11.65 -6.58 5.19
CA VAL A 116 11.10 -7.17 3.97
C VAL A 116 9.59 -7.07 3.97
N LYS A 117 9.03 -6.64 2.83
CA LYS A 117 7.59 -6.57 2.61
C LYS A 117 7.16 -7.66 1.63
N VAL A 118 6.26 -8.53 2.04
CA VAL A 118 5.77 -9.66 1.24
C VAL A 118 4.25 -9.66 1.13
N PHE A 119 3.75 -10.14 0.00
CA PHE A 119 2.32 -10.38 -0.23
C PHE A 119 2.10 -11.80 -0.72
N LYS A 120 0.92 -12.37 -0.45
CA LYS A 120 0.58 -13.73 -0.89
C LYS A 120 0.54 -13.79 -2.42
N SER A 121 1.30 -14.69 -3.03
CA SER A 121 1.31 -14.89 -4.48
C SER A 121 0.09 -15.71 -4.90
N SER A 122 -0.56 -15.35 -6.02
CA SER A 122 -1.65 -16.13 -6.62
C SER A 122 -1.12 -17.26 -7.51
N GLN A 123 0.13 -17.16 -7.97
CA GLN A 123 0.83 -18.26 -8.59
C GLN A 123 1.51 -19.00 -7.46
N GLY A 124 1.03 -20.21 -7.17
CA GLY A 124 1.70 -21.13 -6.26
C GLY A 124 3.03 -21.50 -6.87
N THR A 125 4.07 -20.71 -6.58
CA THR A 125 5.43 -21.22 -6.65
C THR A 125 5.49 -22.29 -5.58
N THR A 126 5.37 -23.54 -6.03
CA THR A 126 6.08 -24.66 -5.40
C THR A 126 7.46 -24.15 -5.07
N GLY A 127 7.89 -24.34 -3.82
CA GLY A 127 9.00 -23.61 -3.19
C GLY A 127 10.31 -23.65 -3.97
N PHE A 128 11.29 -22.92 -3.46
CA PHE A 128 12.72 -22.98 -3.83
C PHE A 128 13.04 -24.15 -4.75
N ASP A 129 13.49 -23.85 -5.97
CA ASP A 129 13.70 -24.81 -7.07
C ASP A 129 14.07 -26.21 -6.56
N VAL A 130 13.32 -27.19 -7.04
CA VAL A 130 13.40 -28.63 -6.72
C VAL A 130 14.66 -29.24 -7.35
N THR A 131 15.75 -28.50 -7.47
CA THR A 131 17.02 -28.97 -8.03
C THR A 131 17.82 -29.80 -7.04
N ASP A 132 17.50 -29.72 -5.74
CA ASP A 132 18.26 -30.39 -4.68
C ASP A 132 17.52 -31.63 -4.14
N ASN A 133 17.36 -32.63 -5.03
CA ASN A 133 16.82 -33.96 -4.70
C ASN A 133 17.88 -34.89 -4.08
N GLU A 134 19.12 -34.43 -3.95
CA GLU A 134 20.17 -35.22 -3.30
C GLU A 134 19.98 -35.21 -1.77
N PRO A 135 19.97 -36.40 -1.14
CA PRO A 135 19.86 -36.49 0.31
C PRO A 135 21.10 -35.87 0.97
N THR A 136 20.86 -34.98 1.93
CA THR A 136 21.95 -34.41 2.76
C THR A 136 22.68 -35.54 3.49
N PRO A 137 24.02 -35.49 3.66
CA PRO A 137 24.74 -36.49 4.44
C PRO A 137 24.14 -36.68 5.84
N LEU A 138 23.99 -37.93 6.25
CA LEU A 138 23.48 -38.27 7.59
C LEU A 138 24.41 -37.69 8.66
N PRO A 139 23.89 -37.07 9.73
CA PRO A 139 24.72 -36.57 10.81
C PRO A 139 25.49 -37.70 11.49
N GLN A 140 26.70 -37.41 11.97
CA GLN A 140 27.48 -38.38 12.74
C GLN A 140 26.71 -38.77 13.99
N LEU A 141 26.42 -40.07 14.14
CA LEU A 141 25.73 -40.60 15.30
C LEU A 141 26.63 -40.46 16.53
N PRO A 142 26.16 -39.87 17.64
CA PRO A 142 26.95 -39.86 18.87
C PRO A 142 27.14 -41.28 19.38
N LEU A 143 28.22 -41.52 20.14
CA LEU A 143 28.34 -42.69 21.00
C LEU A 143 27.31 -42.58 22.12
N TRP A 144 26.14 -43.16 21.91
CA TRP A 144 25.10 -43.25 22.93
C TRP A 144 25.61 -44.17 24.04
N LYS A 145 25.74 -43.64 25.27
CA LYS A 145 25.97 -44.45 26.47
C LYS A 145 24.83 -45.47 26.64
N ASP A 146 25.08 -46.62 27.26
CA ASP A 146 24.17 -47.78 27.27
C ASP A 146 22.71 -47.45 27.62
N THR A 147 22.47 -46.57 28.60
CA THR A 147 21.13 -46.11 29.00
C THR A 147 20.42 -45.28 27.92
N ALA A 148 21.16 -44.43 27.22
CA ALA A 148 20.64 -43.57 26.16
C ALA A 148 20.36 -44.39 24.88
N ALA A 149 21.17 -45.41 24.60
CA ALA A 149 20.96 -46.32 23.47
C ALA A 149 19.66 -47.14 23.62
N VAL A 150 19.33 -47.57 24.85
CA VAL A 150 18.07 -48.27 25.15
C VAL A 150 16.87 -47.34 24.97
N ALA A 151 16.95 -46.09 25.46
CA ALA A 151 15.88 -45.10 25.29
C ALA A 151 15.57 -44.82 23.81
N VAL A 152 16.59 -44.66 22.97
CA VAL A 152 16.43 -44.49 21.51
C VAL A 152 15.72 -45.66 20.87
N LYS A 153 16.17 -46.89 21.14
CA LYS A 153 15.55 -48.10 20.58
C LYS A 153 14.08 -48.20 20.97
N GLN A 154 13.74 -47.83 22.20
CA GLN A 154 12.35 -47.86 22.67
C GLN A 154 11.49 -46.77 22.03
N ILE A 155 12.02 -45.56 21.82
CA ILE A 155 11.30 -44.47 21.14
C ILE A 155 11.01 -44.87 19.69
N ILE A 156 12.01 -45.37 18.96
CA ILE A 156 11.84 -45.81 17.57
C ILE A 156 10.84 -46.97 17.49
N LYS A 157 10.96 -47.98 18.36
CA LYS A 157 10.04 -49.14 18.39
C LYS A 157 8.60 -48.74 18.72
N LYS A 158 8.38 -47.73 19.56
CA LYS A 158 7.04 -47.23 19.88
C LYS A 158 6.46 -46.37 18.75
N ALA A 159 7.30 -45.58 18.08
CA ALA A 159 6.88 -44.74 16.98
C ALA A 159 6.60 -45.53 15.69
N ARG A 160 7.29 -46.65 15.49
CA ARG A 160 7.11 -47.57 14.35
C ARG A 160 6.22 -48.75 14.76
N GLY A 161 4.91 -48.60 14.55
CA GLY A 161 3.95 -49.70 14.68
C GLY A 161 4.10 -50.73 13.55
N LYS A 162 3.26 -51.77 13.55
CA LYS A 162 3.29 -52.82 12.50
C LYS A 162 2.96 -52.30 11.10
N ASP A 163 2.11 -51.28 10.99
CA ASP A 163 1.58 -50.75 9.71
C ASP A 163 1.71 -49.21 9.58
N THR A 164 2.69 -48.61 10.27
CA THR A 164 2.87 -47.14 10.30
C THR A 164 3.56 -46.64 9.02
N THR A 165 2.99 -45.62 8.37
CA THR A 165 3.63 -44.96 7.21
C THR A 165 4.84 -44.13 7.63
N ASP A 166 5.75 -43.79 6.71
CA ASP A 166 6.92 -42.95 6.99
C ASP A 166 6.50 -41.56 7.53
N GLU A 167 5.41 -40.99 7.02
CA GLU A 167 4.84 -39.72 7.51
C GLU A 167 4.35 -39.84 8.96
N GLU A 168 3.59 -40.88 9.27
CA GLU A 168 3.08 -41.13 10.62
C GLU A 168 4.21 -41.44 11.60
N PHE A 169 5.24 -42.17 11.17
CA PHE A 169 6.43 -42.45 11.98
C PHE A 169 7.12 -41.14 12.39
N VAL A 170 7.40 -40.27 11.42
CA VAL A 170 8.03 -38.96 11.68
C VAL A 170 7.15 -38.10 12.59
N SER A 171 5.84 -38.03 12.33
CA SER A 171 4.89 -37.28 13.15
C SER A 171 4.84 -37.79 14.60
N ASN A 172 4.82 -39.10 14.78
CA ASN A 172 4.79 -39.75 16.10
C ASN A 172 6.09 -39.50 16.88
N VAL A 173 7.26 -39.58 16.23
CA VAL A 173 8.53 -39.23 16.88
C VAL A 173 8.51 -37.77 17.36
N ILE A 174 8.04 -36.83 16.53
CA ILE A 174 7.94 -35.41 16.93
C ILE A 174 6.96 -35.24 18.10
N ARG A 175 5.81 -35.92 18.07
CA ARG A 175 4.81 -35.86 19.16
C ARG A 175 5.41 -36.37 20.47
N MET A 176 6.09 -37.51 20.44
CA MET A 176 6.77 -38.08 21.61
C MET A 176 7.87 -37.16 22.14
N LEU A 177 8.60 -36.46 21.28
CA LEU A 177 9.62 -35.47 21.68
C LEU A 177 9.01 -34.23 22.35
N ASN A 178 7.74 -33.91 22.09
CA ASN A 178 7.04 -32.78 22.69
C ASN A 178 6.19 -33.17 23.91
N GLU A 179 6.09 -34.45 24.26
CA GLU A 179 5.40 -34.92 25.45
C GLU A 179 6.20 -34.59 26.72
N PRO A 180 5.72 -33.68 27.60
CA PRO A 180 6.50 -33.19 28.74
C PRO A 180 6.78 -34.26 29.80
N LYS A 181 6.00 -35.35 29.82
CA LYS A 181 6.13 -36.44 30.80
C LYS A 181 6.80 -37.69 30.24
N ASN A 182 7.40 -37.66 29.05
CA ASN A 182 8.00 -38.85 28.46
C ASN A 182 9.35 -39.19 29.14
N PRO A 183 9.45 -40.28 29.94
CA PRO A 183 10.65 -40.59 30.70
C PRO A 183 11.86 -40.92 29.79
N GLN A 184 11.58 -41.45 28.59
CA GLN A 184 12.61 -41.86 27.63
C GLN A 184 13.25 -40.64 26.96
N VAL A 185 12.48 -39.58 26.71
CA VAL A 185 12.99 -38.33 26.12
C VAL A 185 13.74 -37.50 27.16
N ASN A 186 13.24 -37.44 28.40
CA ASN A 186 13.91 -36.74 29.50
C ASN A 186 15.27 -37.37 29.85
N ALA A 187 15.41 -38.69 29.72
CA ALA A 187 16.70 -39.38 29.89
C ALA A 187 17.75 -38.98 28.83
N LEU A 188 17.32 -38.45 27.68
CA LEU A 188 18.18 -38.02 26.58
C LEU A 188 18.51 -36.52 26.61
N LEU A 189 17.79 -35.74 27.43
CA LEU A 189 17.91 -34.28 27.52
C LEU A 189 18.64 -33.87 28.81
N ILE A 190 19.95 -33.65 28.71
CA ILE A 190 20.82 -33.27 29.85
C ILE A 190 20.65 -31.78 30.26
N LYS A 191 19.95 -30.95 29.46
CA LYS A 191 19.75 -29.50 29.68
C LYS A 191 18.33 -29.02 29.32
N PRO A 192 17.85 -27.90 29.91
CA PRO A 192 16.57 -27.31 29.55
C PRO A 192 16.48 -27.00 28.05
N VAL A 193 15.32 -27.30 27.49
CA VAL A 193 15.11 -27.52 26.05
C VAL A 193 14.87 -26.19 25.32
N GLY A 194 15.77 -25.85 24.40
CA GLY A 194 15.49 -24.89 23.32
C GLY A 194 15.15 -25.63 22.03
N ASP A 195 14.53 -24.94 21.06
CA ASP A 195 14.10 -25.56 19.79
C ASP A 195 15.27 -26.16 19.00
N ASP A 196 16.48 -25.58 19.14
CA ASP A 196 17.69 -26.09 18.50
C ASP A 196 18.12 -27.46 19.05
N THR A 197 18.01 -27.63 20.38
CA THR A 197 18.34 -28.89 21.07
C THR A 197 17.35 -30.00 20.71
N LYS A 198 16.08 -29.65 20.44
CA LYS A 198 15.06 -30.59 19.97
C LYS A 198 15.35 -31.06 18.56
N TYR A 199 15.68 -30.15 17.64
CA TYR A 199 16.03 -30.52 16.26
C TYR A 199 17.27 -31.42 16.23
N ASP A 200 18.30 -31.13 17.04
CA ASP A 200 19.49 -31.97 17.13
C ASP A 200 19.18 -33.39 17.61
N LEU A 201 18.28 -33.54 18.59
CA LEU A 201 17.84 -34.85 19.04
C LEU A 201 17.02 -35.57 17.96
N PHE A 202 16.07 -34.86 17.33
CA PHE A 202 15.24 -35.38 16.26
C PHE A 202 16.08 -35.87 15.07
N SER A 203 17.00 -35.05 14.58
CA SER A 203 17.91 -35.40 13.47
C SER A 203 18.76 -36.63 13.78
N LYS A 204 19.23 -36.79 15.02
CA LYS A 204 19.99 -37.99 15.45
C LYS A 204 19.10 -39.24 15.50
N LEU A 205 17.85 -39.12 15.92
CA LEU A 205 16.88 -40.23 15.91
C LEU A 205 16.54 -40.65 14.48
N MET A 206 16.28 -39.69 13.59
CA MET A 206 16.03 -39.94 12.17
C MET A 206 17.24 -40.56 11.48
N ALA A 207 18.45 -40.08 11.79
CA ALA A 207 19.68 -40.61 11.24
C ALA A 207 19.93 -42.07 11.63
N LYS A 208 19.45 -42.51 12.81
CA LYS A 208 19.55 -43.91 13.24
C LYS A 208 18.77 -44.86 12.32
N GLU A 209 17.63 -44.40 11.82
CA GLU A 209 16.79 -45.11 10.84
C GLU A 209 17.15 -44.76 9.39
N LYS A 210 18.28 -44.07 9.16
CA LYS A 210 18.79 -43.64 7.85
C LYS A 210 17.88 -42.65 7.09
N TYR A 211 17.07 -41.86 7.79
CA TYR A 211 16.34 -40.74 7.19
C TYR A 211 17.19 -39.46 7.26
N PRO A 212 17.62 -38.91 6.11
CA PRO A 212 18.28 -37.59 6.05
C PRO A 212 17.33 -36.49 6.53
N THR A 213 17.87 -35.55 7.31
CA THR A 213 17.10 -34.41 7.81
C THR A 213 17.81 -33.10 7.54
N ARG A 214 17.04 -32.05 7.21
CA ARG A 214 17.55 -30.68 7.12
C ARG A 214 16.68 -29.69 7.88
N LYS A 215 17.32 -28.63 8.38
CA LYS A 215 16.71 -27.60 9.23
C LYS A 215 16.12 -26.49 8.37
N ILE A 216 14.86 -26.14 8.61
CA ILE A 216 14.25 -24.92 8.06
C ILE A 216 14.13 -23.89 9.18
N GLN A 217 14.53 -22.67 8.88
CA GLN A 217 14.32 -21.50 9.73
C GLN A 217 13.44 -20.48 9.03
N GLY A 218 12.46 -19.95 9.76
CA GLY A 218 11.54 -18.96 9.24
C GLY A 218 10.71 -18.31 10.33
N VAL A 219 9.63 -17.64 9.91
CA VAL A 219 8.81 -16.82 10.79
C VAL A 219 7.34 -17.04 10.47
N PHE A 220 6.53 -17.29 11.51
CA PHE A 220 5.08 -17.28 11.34
C PHE A 220 4.55 -15.86 11.17
N LEU A 221 3.76 -15.68 10.11
CA LEU A 221 3.08 -14.45 9.78
C LEU A 221 1.80 -14.32 10.61
N ARG A 222 1.98 -13.87 11.86
CA ARG A 222 0.89 -13.58 12.81
C ARG A 222 0.84 -12.08 13.05
N GLN A 223 -0.35 -11.50 12.96
CA GLN A 223 -0.53 -10.06 13.13
C GLN A 223 -0.17 -9.65 14.57
N GLY A 224 0.71 -8.65 14.71
CA GLY A 224 1.08 -8.10 16.02
C GLY A 224 2.12 -8.93 16.78
N ALA A 225 2.69 -9.98 16.15
CA ALA A 225 3.80 -10.72 16.72
C ALA A 225 5.05 -9.81 16.75
N LYS A 226 5.45 -9.36 17.95
CA LYS A 226 6.65 -8.56 18.16
C LYS A 226 7.70 -9.39 18.87
N TRP A 227 8.96 -9.25 18.43
CA TRP A 227 10.12 -9.85 19.10
C TRP A 227 10.11 -11.38 19.21
N GLN A 228 9.53 -12.07 18.21
CA GLN A 228 9.52 -13.54 18.15
C GLN A 228 10.90 -14.08 17.75
N ASN A 229 11.25 -15.25 18.29
CA ASN A 229 12.43 -16.00 17.85
C ASN A 229 12.15 -16.62 16.47
N PRO A 230 13.19 -16.92 15.67
CA PRO A 230 13.02 -17.72 14.45
C PRO A 230 12.41 -19.08 14.80
N ASN A 231 11.33 -19.45 14.12
CA ASN A 231 10.69 -20.75 14.27
C ASN A 231 11.43 -21.80 13.43
N LEU A 232 11.41 -23.04 13.92
CA LEU A 232 12.07 -24.18 13.29
C LEU A 232 11.06 -25.16 12.71
N LEU A 233 11.28 -25.55 11.46
CA LEU A 233 10.64 -26.71 10.84
C LEU A 233 11.75 -27.73 10.48
N ALA A 234 11.37 -28.99 10.36
CA ALA A 234 12.28 -30.03 9.90
C ALA A 234 11.84 -30.53 8.53
N GLU A 235 12.80 -30.83 7.68
CA GLU A 235 12.56 -31.57 6.45
C GLU A 235 13.19 -32.94 6.56
N VAL A 236 12.44 -33.95 6.19
CA VAL A 236 12.86 -35.35 6.19
C VAL A 236 12.78 -35.88 4.77
N TYR A 237 13.80 -36.60 4.34
CA TYR A 237 13.85 -37.20 3.02
C TYR A 237 13.38 -38.66 3.09
N TYR A 238 12.27 -38.95 2.41
CA TYR A 238 11.73 -40.30 2.19
C TYR A 238 10.98 -40.31 0.84
N ASP A 239 10.71 -41.48 0.26
CA ASP A 239 10.02 -41.62 -1.03
C ASP A 239 10.57 -40.76 -2.19
N LYS A 240 11.89 -40.52 -2.19
CA LYS A 240 12.61 -39.68 -3.17
C LYS A 240 12.19 -38.20 -3.17
N SER A 241 11.53 -37.73 -2.13
CA SER A 241 11.14 -36.32 -1.95
C SER A 241 11.41 -35.81 -0.54
N TRP A 242 11.49 -34.49 -0.42
CA TRP A 242 11.62 -33.83 0.87
C TRP A 242 10.25 -33.45 1.42
N HIS A 243 9.96 -33.91 2.64
CA HIS A 243 8.70 -33.64 3.33
C HIS A 243 8.95 -32.75 4.55
N ILE A 244 8.16 -31.67 4.67
CA ILE A 244 8.27 -30.69 5.74
C ILE A 244 7.40 -31.11 6.92
N PHE A 245 7.92 -31.01 8.13
CA PHE A 245 7.20 -31.25 9.38
C PHE A 245 7.38 -30.09 10.35
N ASN A 246 6.31 -29.76 11.06
CA ASN A 246 6.37 -28.83 12.17
C ASN A 246 6.88 -29.55 13.43
N LEU A 247 8.00 -29.09 13.96
CA LEU A 247 8.64 -29.66 15.15
C LEU A 247 7.86 -29.45 16.45
N GLU A 248 6.88 -28.54 16.49
CA GLU A 248 6.03 -28.32 17.68
C GLU A 248 4.77 -29.21 17.66
N THR A 249 4.17 -29.40 16.48
CA THR A 249 2.87 -30.10 16.37
C THR A 249 2.97 -31.50 15.78
N GLY A 250 4.06 -31.82 15.07
CA GLY A 250 4.20 -33.04 14.28
C GLY A 250 3.38 -33.04 12.99
N ALA A 251 2.72 -31.94 12.62
CA ALA A 251 1.94 -31.86 11.39
C ALA A 251 2.84 -31.82 10.15
N ALA A 252 2.48 -32.57 9.12
CA ALA A 252 3.14 -32.55 7.82
C ALA A 252 2.69 -31.35 6.96
N GLY A 253 3.58 -30.89 6.10
CA GLY A 253 3.36 -29.79 5.16
C GLY A 253 3.87 -28.43 5.64
N LEU A 254 4.09 -27.53 4.68
CA LEU A 254 4.46 -26.14 4.96
C LEU A 254 3.20 -25.34 5.38
N PRO A 255 3.17 -24.73 6.56
CA PRO A 255 2.05 -23.90 6.95
C PRO A 255 1.89 -22.69 6.01
N GLY A 256 0.68 -22.44 5.53
CA GLY A 256 0.40 -21.37 4.56
C GLY A 256 0.66 -19.94 5.05
N ASN A 257 1.02 -19.76 6.32
CA ASN A 257 1.40 -18.50 6.96
C ASN A 257 2.86 -18.50 7.44
N PHE A 258 3.71 -19.41 6.96
CA PHE A 258 5.12 -19.48 7.34
C PHE A 258 6.00 -18.89 6.24
N LEU A 259 6.82 -17.90 6.59
CA LEU A 259 7.80 -17.33 5.68
C LEU A 259 9.16 -17.99 5.92
N VAL A 260 9.64 -18.74 4.92
CA VAL A 260 10.95 -19.41 4.97
C VAL A 260 12.07 -18.39 4.72
N PHE A 261 13.04 -18.34 5.62
CA PHE A 261 14.27 -17.54 5.48
C PHE A 261 15.47 -18.41 5.11
N ARG A 262 15.52 -19.64 5.62
CA ARG A 262 16.65 -20.56 5.42
C ARG A 262 16.15 -22.00 5.33
N ARG A 263 16.79 -22.78 4.45
CA ARG A 263 16.61 -24.23 4.29
C ARG A 263 17.98 -24.90 4.22
N GLY A 264 18.33 -25.75 5.17
CA GLY A 264 19.63 -26.44 5.21
C GLY A 264 20.85 -25.51 5.31
N GLY A 265 22.03 -26.07 5.07
CA GLY A 265 23.28 -25.32 4.80
C GLY A 265 23.68 -24.28 5.86
N ILE A 266 23.91 -23.05 5.40
CA ILE A 266 24.55 -21.91 6.08
C ILE A 266 23.65 -21.30 7.17
N SER A 267 24.23 -20.80 8.27
CA SER A 267 23.54 -20.15 9.40
C SER A 267 22.58 -19.02 8.99
N LEU A 268 21.45 -18.88 9.71
CA LEU A 268 20.48 -17.79 9.48
C LEU A 268 21.12 -16.41 9.66
N PHE A 269 22.02 -16.27 10.63
CA PHE A 269 22.78 -15.05 10.83
C PHE A 269 24.11 -15.36 11.51
N ASP A 270 25.16 -14.64 11.10
CA ASP A 270 26.50 -14.73 11.67
C ASP A 270 26.98 -13.33 12.04
N VAL A 271 27.60 -13.20 13.21
CA VAL A 271 28.17 -11.94 13.68
C VAL A 271 29.63 -12.17 14.03
N ILE A 272 30.51 -11.56 13.25
CA ILE A 272 31.96 -11.62 13.42
C ILE A 272 32.41 -10.32 14.10
N GLY A 273 33.27 -10.41 15.13
CA GLY A 273 33.83 -9.24 15.83
C GLY A 273 32.94 -8.64 16.93
N ALA A 274 31.87 -9.33 17.33
CA ALA A 274 30.99 -8.90 18.43
C ALA A 274 30.47 -10.08 19.27
N ARG A 275 29.91 -9.79 20.45
CA ARG A 275 29.39 -10.79 21.40
C ARG A 275 27.88 -10.64 21.64
N ASN A 276 27.28 -11.68 22.21
CA ASN A 276 25.87 -11.71 22.61
C ASN A 276 24.90 -11.35 21.48
N SER A 277 25.15 -11.88 20.29
CA SER A 277 24.31 -11.65 19.12
C SER A 277 22.97 -12.39 19.26
N LYS A 278 21.87 -11.70 18.94
CA LYS A 278 20.51 -12.25 18.94
C LYS A 278 19.72 -11.65 17.79
N ILE A 279 19.01 -12.48 17.06
CA ILE A 279 18.04 -12.07 16.05
C ILE A 279 16.62 -12.23 16.60
N ARG A 280 15.76 -11.25 16.35
CA ARG A 280 14.33 -11.31 16.66
C ARG A 280 13.53 -10.76 15.49
N PHE A 281 12.34 -11.31 15.28
CA PHE A 281 11.44 -10.88 14.22
C PHE A 281 10.23 -10.15 14.78
N SER A 282 9.75 -9.16 14.04
CA SER A 282 8.47 -8.52 14.26
C SER A 282 7.66 -8.55 12.97
N VAL A 283 6.38 -8.88 13.08
CA VAL A 283 5.49 -9.03 11.93
C VAL A 283 4.31 -8.08 12.09
N THR A 284 4.17 -7.21 11.11
CA THR A 284 3.05 -6.26 11.02
C THR A 284 2.26 -6.56 9.77
N LYS A 285 0.95 -6.74 9.92
CA LYS A 285 0.01 -6.84 8.81
C LYS A 285 -0.44 -5.44 8.44
N SER A 286 -0.19 -5.06 7.20
CA SER A 286 -0.73 -3.85 6.60
C SER A 286 -1.62 -4.23 5.43
N VAL A 287 -2.54 -3.34 5.12
CA VAL A 287 -3.48 -3.55 4.03
C VAL A 287 -3.16 -2.51 2.97
N ILE A 288 -2.83 -2.98 1.78
CA ILE A 288 -2.65 -2.08 0.63
C ILE A 288 -3.55 -2.52 -0.52
N SER A 289 -3.96 -1.54 -1.32
CA SER A 289 -4.70 -1.79 -2.55
C SER A 289 -3.83 -2.61 -3.50
N ALA A 290 -4.42 -3.62 -4.14
CA ALA A 290 -3.71 -4.51 -5.09
C ALA A 290 -2.97 -3.73 -6.19
N ASN A 291 -3.48 -2.57 -6.58
CA ASN A 291 -2.86 -1.68 -7.56
C ASN A 291 -1.45 -1.18 -7.13
N LYS A 292 -1.18 -1.06 -5.83
CA LYS A 292 0.14 -0.65 -5.30
C LYS A 292 1.18 -1.78 -5.32
N LEU A 293 0.75 -3.02 -5.57
CA LEU A 293 1.61 -4.20 -5.73
C LEU A 293 2.02 -4.44 -7.19
N TYR A 294 1.47 -3.65 -8.12
CA TYR A 294 1.71 -3.80 -9.56
C TYR A 294 3.20 -3.66 -9.95
N PRO A 295 3.96 -2.66 -9.47
CA PRO A 295 5.37 -2.54 -9.84
C PRO A 295 6.19 -3.78 -9.47
N ALA A 296 5.88 -4.40 -8.32
CA ALA A 296 6.56 -5.62 -7.86
C ALA A 296 6.17 -6.86 -8.68
N ARG A 297 4.90 -6.99 -9.09
CA ARG A 297 4.46 -8.09 -9.97
C ARG A 297 5.04 -7.98 -11.38
N ALA A 298 5.05 -6.78 -11.93
CA ALA A 298 5.50 -6.54 -13.30
C ALA A 298 7.02 -6.65 -13.47
N LYS A 299 7.81 -6.33 -12.43
CA LYS A 299 9.26 -6.56 -12.41
C LYS A 299 9.61 -8.05 -12.53
N LYS A 300 8.76 -8.92 -11.99
CA LYS A 300 8.90 -10.39 -12.06
C LYS A 300 8.39 -10.97 -13.39
N ALA A 301 7.49 -10.26 -14.07
CA ALA A 301 6.87 -10.67 -15.32
C ALA A 301 7.58 -10.14 -16.59
N GLY A 302 8.76 -9.52 -16.45
CA GLY A 302 9.55 -9.03 -17.59
C GLY A 302 8.93 -7.87 -18.38
N GLY A 303 8.11 -7.03 -17.74
CA GLY A 303 7.34 -5.97 -18.43
C GLY A 303 8.21 -4.82 -18.99
N GLY A 304 8.06 -4.54 -20.30
CA GLY A 304 8.85 -3.55 -21.07
C GLY A 304 8.64 -2.06 -20.74
N LEU A 305 9.32 -1.19 -21.50
CA LEU A 305 9.54 0.25 -21.26
C LEU A 305 8.32 1.08 -20.84
N TRP A 306 7.10 0.72 -21.25
CA TRP A 306 5.85 1.39 -20.86
C TRP A 306 5.55 1.32 -19.34
N LEU A 307 6.18 0.40 -18.62
CA LEU A 307 6.04 0.23 -17.18
C LEU A 307 6.71 1.37 -16.38
N TYR A 308 7.76 1.96 -16.92
CA TYR A 308 8.49 3.08 -16.30
C TYR A 308 7.71 4.41 -16.43
N PHE A 309 6.83 4.53 -17.42
CA PHE A 309 5.97 5.71 -17.65
C PHE A 309 4.61 5.64 -16.92
N SER A 310 4.46 4.73 -15.96
CA SER A 310 3.21 4.58 -15.21
C SER A 310 3.23 5.40 -13.93
N VAL A 311 2.16 6.17 -13.65
CA VAL A 311 1.97 6.94 -12.40
C VAL A 311 2.13 6.06 -11.14
N TYR A 312 1.95 4.73 -11.26
CA TYR A 312 2.15 3.78 -10.17
C TYR A 312 3.61 3.54 -9.76
N SER A 313 4.59 3.98 -10.57
CA SER A 313 6.02 3.91 -10.23
C SER A 313 6.48 5.05 -9.33
N LEU A 314 5.69 6.14 -9.24
CA LEU A 314 6.04 7.32 -8.45
C LEU A 314 5.99 7.04 -6.94
N PRO A 315 6.75 7.77 -6.11
CA PRO A 315 6.63 7.70 -4.65
C PRO A 315 5.19 7.93 -4.17
N ALA A 316 4.81 7.30 -3.07
CA ALA A 316 3.42 7.35 -2.56
C ALA A 316 2.92 8.78 -2.26
N ALA A 317 3.82 9.71 -1.92
CA ALA A 317 3.49 11.12 -1.70
C ALA A 317 3.03 11.81 -3.00
N GLU A 318 3.72 11.57 -4.11
CA GLU A 318 3.38 12.12 -5.42
C GLU A 318 2.11 11.49 -5.98
N GLN A 319 1.90 10.19 -5.77
CA GLN A 319 0.69 9.50 -6.21
C GLN A 319 -0.60 10.11 -5.63
N ASN A 320 -0.57 10.62 -4.39
CA ASN A 320 -1.74 11.24 -3.78
C ASN A 320 -2.12 12.55 -4.48
N ALA A 321 -1.14 13.34 -4.94
CA ALA A 321 -1.40 14.55 -5.72
C ALA A 321 -2.03 14.22 -7.08
N PHE A 322 -1.47 13.22 -7.78
CA PHE A 322 -2.04 12.74 -9.05
C PHE A 322 -3.45 12.17 -8.89
N LYS A 323 -3.73 11.47 -7.79
CA LYS A 323 -5.08 10.95 -7.50
C LYS A 323 -6.12 12.07 -7.44
N LYS A 324 -5.78 13.21 -6.83
CA LYS A 324 -6.66 14.40 -6.78
C LYS A 324 -6.81 15.04 -8.16
N LEU A 325 -5.71 15.21 -8.90
CA LEU A 325 -5.70 15.85 -10.22
C LEU A 325 -6.58 15.09 -11.24
N VAL A 326 -6.51 13.76 -11.24
CA VAL A 326 -7.29 12.89 -12.14
C VAL A 326 -8.81 13.01 -11.93
N MET A 327 -9.27 13.52 -10.78
CA MET A 327 -10.70 13.77 -10.51
C MET A 327 -11.22 15.09 -11.08
N ILE A 328 -10.33 16.05 -11.40
CA ILE A 328 -10.74 17.39 -11.84
C ILE A 328 -11.64 17.37 -13.09
N PRO A 329 -11.33 16.57 -14.15
CA PRO A 329 -12.21 16.50 -15.32
C PRO A 329 -13.63 16.03 -14.99
N LEU A 330 -13.79 15.16 -13.98
CA LEU A 330 -15.11 14.73 -13.52
C LEU A 330 -15.88 15.89 -12.89
N GLY A 331 -15.22 16.72 -12.06
CA GLY A 331 -15.83 17.93 -11.50
C GLY A 331 -16.27 18.92 -12.59
N ILE A 332 -15.44 19.09 -13.62
CA ILE A 332 -15.79 19.92 -14.80
C ILE A 332 -17.02 19.36 -15.51
N LEU A 333 -17.09 18.05 -15.73
CA LEU A 333 -18.24 17.40 -16.37
C LEU A 333 -19.53 17.67 -15.58
N ILE A 334 -19.49 17.52 -14.25
CA ILE A 334 -20.65 17.80 -13.39
C ILE A 334 -21.12 19.24 -13.57
N ILE A 335 -20.22 20.21 -13.60
CA ILE A 335 -20.58 21.63 -13.77
C ILE A 335 -21.12 21.92 -15.17
N VAL A 336 -20.53 21.33 -16.21
CA VAL A 336 -21.03 21.46 -17.58
C VAL A 336 -22.45 20.89 -17.67
N LEU A 337 -22.75 19.77 -17.01
CA LEU A 337 -24.10 19.21 -16.93
C LEU A 337 -25.06 20.16 -16.18
N LEU A 338 -24.68 20.66 -15.01
CA LEU A 338 -25.50 21.60 -14.24
C LEU A 338 -25.78 22.89 -15.02
N ARG A 339 -24.82 23.38 -15.81
CA ARG A 339 -24.96 24.61 -16.59
C ARG A 339 -25.75 24.39 -17.88
N ASN A 340 -25.42 23.38 -18.67
CA ASN A 340 -25.98 23.20 -20.02
C ASN A 340 -27.30 22.43 -20.00
N VAL A 341 -27.44 21.44 -19.11
CA VAL A 341 -28.63 20.57 -19.06
C VAL A 341 -29.60 21.07 -18.00
N VAL A 342 -29.13 21.32 -16.78
CA VAL A 342 -30.02 21.79 -15.70
C VAL A 342 -30.36 23.27 -15.88
N GLY A 343 -29.39 24.10 -16.25
CA GLY A 343 -29.58 25.54 -16.44
C GLY A 343 -29.32 26.36 -15.17
N ILE A 344 -28.41 25.91 -14.31
CA ILE A 344 -28.00 26.65 -13.11
C ILE A 344 -26.96 27.71 -13.51
N ASN A 345 -27.23 28.97 -13.16
CA ASN A 345 -26.30 30.07 -13.39
C ASN A 345 -25.30 30.16 -12.23
N THR A 346 -24.11 29.59 -12.42
CA THR A 346 -22.96 29.73 -11.50
C THR A 346 -22.08 30.90 -11.91
N MET A 347 -21.18 31.33 -11.03
CA MET A 347 -20.16 32.36 -11.29
C MET A 347 -19.03 31.81 -12.18
N GLY A 348 -19.39 31.49 -13.43
CA GLY A 348 -18.52 30.78 -14.37
C GLY A 348 -18.44 29.28 -14.10
N THR A 349 -17.66 28.59 -14.93
CA THR A 349 -17.48 27.12 -14.87
C THR A 349 -16.32 26.70 -14.00
N PHE A 350 -15.28 27.53 -13.90
CA PHE A 350 -14.07 27.22 -13.14
C PHE A 350 -14.25 27.40 -11.64
N MET A 351 -15.02 28.41 -11.22
CA MET A 351 -15.14 28.77 -9.81
C MET A 351 -15.71 27.64 -8.92
N PRO A 352 -16.78 26.92 -9.30
CA PRO A 352 -17.25 25.79 -8.49
C PRO A 352 -16.24 24.64 -8.42
N VAL A 353 -15.47 24.37 -9.49
CA VAL A 353 -14.38 23.36 -9.47
C VAL A 353 -13.30 23.76 -8.48
N LEU A 354 -12.85 25.02 -8.56
CA LEU A 354 -11.81 25.54 -7.68
C LEU A 354 -12.26 25.50 -6.22
N LEU A 355 -13.50 25.89 -5.95
CA LEU A 355 -14.09 25.80 -4.62
C LEU A 355 -14.13 24.35 -4.11
N THR A 356 -14.47 23.39 -4.98
CA THR A 356 -14.42 21.96 -4.67
C THR A 356 -13.01 21.53 -4.25
N LEU A 357 -11.98 21.97 -4.98
CA LEU A 357 -10.60 21.65 -4.67
C LEU A 357 -10.17 22.26 -3.32
N ALA A 358 -10.62 23.47 -2.99
CA ALA A 358 -10.40 24.06 -1.68
C ALA A 358 -11.03 23.19 -0.56
N PHE A 359 -12.28 22.75 -0.74
CA PHE A 359 -12.96 21.86 0.22
C PHE A 359 -12.32 20.47 0.33
N MET A 360 -11.68 19.97 -0.72
CA MET A 360 -10.92 18.72 -0.66
C MET A 360 -9.66 18.82 0.22
N GLU A 361 -9.08 20.00 0.37
CA GLU A 361 -7.95 20.22 1.27
C GLU A 361 -8.40 20.52 2.71
N THR A 362 -9.46 21.30 2.88
CA THR A 362 -9.92 21.76 4.22
C THR A 362 -10.97 20.87 4.86
N LYS A 363 -11.51 19.87 4.14
CA LYS A 363 -12.75 19.12 4.44
C LYS A 363 -14.00 19.99 4.30
N LEU A 364 -15.13 19.36 3.97
CA LEU A 364 -16.36 20.06 3.60
C LEU A 364 -16.91 20.99 4.68
N VAL A 365 -17.15 20.48 5.89
CA VAL A 365 -17.82 21.24 6.96
C VAL A 365 -16.97 22.41 7.48
N PRO A 366 -15.73 22.19 7.98
CA PRO A 366 -14.88 23.29 8.42
C PRO A 366 -14.51 24.22 7.27
N GLY A 367 -14.28 23.68 6.07
CA GLY A 367 -13.99 24.47 4.87
C GLY A 367 -15.12 25.40 4.48
N LEU A 368 -16.37 24.95 4.54
CA LEU A 368 -17.54 25.76 4.23
C LEU A 368 -17.77 26.86 5.27
N LEU A 369 -17.59 26.55 6.57
CA LEU A 369 -17.65 27.56 7.63
C LEU A 369 -16.58 28.64 7.46
N LEU A 370 -15.32 28.23 7.28
CA LEU A 370 -14.19 29.14 7.07
C LEU A 370 -14.40 30.01 5.83
N PHE A 371 -14.80 29.38 4.72
CA PHE A 371 -15.09 30.07 3.47
C PHE A 371 -16.19 31.11 3.65
N SER A 372 -17.31 30.77 4.30
CA SER A 372 -18.41 31.69 4.55
C SER A 372 -17.99 32.89 5.40
N VAL A 373 -17.24 32.67 6.49
CA VAL A 373 -16.75 33.76 7.35
C VAL A 373 -15.84 34.71 6.57
N ILE A 374 -14.83 34.18 5.88
CA ILE A 374 -13.88 35.01 5.14
C ILE A 374 -14.57 35.73 3.98
N LEU A 375 -15.49 35.06 3.29
CA LEU A 375 -16.22 35.66 2.18
C LEU A 375 -17.11 36.82 2.64
N ILE A 376 -17.85 36.66 3.75
CA ILE A 376 -18.70 37.73 4.30
C ILE A 376 -17.84 38.94 4.66
N VAL A 377 -16.77 38.74 5.43
CA VAL A 377 -15.88 39.83 5.86
C VAL A 377 -15.19 40.48 4.66
N GLY A 378 -14.71 39.68 3.71
CA GLY A 378 -14.04 40.15 2.50
C GLY A 378 -14.95 40.97 1.58
N LEU A 379 -16.20 40.53 1.39
CA LEU A 379 -17.22 41.29 0.64
C LEU A 379 -17.59 42.60 1.35
N SER A 380 -17.75 42.58 2.68
CA SER A 380 -18.04 43.79 3.46
C SER A 380 -16.95 44.85 3.31
N ILE A 381 -15.69 44.45 3.43
CA ILE A 381 -14.55 45.38 3.30
C ILE A 381 -14.42 45.84 1.85
N ARG A 382 -14.66 44.96 0.87
CA ARG A 382 -14.66 45.37 -0.53
C ARG A 382 -15.72 46.42 -0.83
N PHE A 383 -16.93 46.27 -0.29
CA PHE A 383 -17.99 47.26 -0.43
C PHE A 383 -17.64 48.61 0.22
N TYR A 384 -16.82 48.60 1.28
CA TYR A 384 -16.26 49.83 1.84
C TYR A 384 -15.23 50.47 0.90
N LEU A 385 -14.30 49.66 0.37
CA LEU A 385 -13.24 50.13 -0.54
C LEU A 385 -13.79 50.63 -1.89
N SER A 386 -14.92 50.11 -2.37
CA SER A 386 -15.53 50.58 -3.63
C SER A 386 -16.02 52.02 -3.53
N ARG A 387 -16.35 52.52 -2.33
CA ARG A 387 -16.69 53.95 -2.10
C ARG A 387 -15.50 54.90 -2.22
N LEU A 388 -14.27 54.37 -2.20
CA LEU A 388 -13.05 55.17 -2.23
C LEU A 388 -12.59 55.51 -3.66
N ASN A 389 -13.39 55.22 -4.70
CA ASN A 389 -13.09 55.50 -6.10
C ASN A 389 -11.70 55.01 -6.56
N LEU A 390 -11.27 53.85 -6.04
CA LEU A 390 -9.97 53.26 -6.36
C LEU A 390 -9.95 52.68 -7.78
N LEU A 391 -8.80 52.80 -8.45
CA LEU A 391 -8.45 52.08 -9.68
C LEU A 391 -8.64 50.56 -9.50
N LEU A 392 -8.86 49.83 -10.60
CA LEU A 392 -9.11 48.39 -10.58
C LEU A 392 -7.94 47.60 -9.94
N THR A 393 -6.69 47.95 -10.26
CA THR A 393 -5.51 47.21 -9.81
C THR A 393 -5.26 47.31 -8.30
N PRO A 394 -5.25 48.51 -7.67
CA PRO A 394 -5.16 48.62 -6.20
C PRO A 394 -6.29 47.92 -5.46
N ARG A 395 -7.48 47.87 -6.07
CA ARG A 395 -8.65 47.19 -5.51
C ARG A 395 -8.44 45.68 -5.42
N ILE A 396 -7.96 45.02 -6.48
CA ILE A 396 -7.72 43.57 -6.48
C ILE A 396 -6.60 43.20 -5.49
N SER A 397 -5.50 43.95 -5.49
CA SER A 397 -4.37 43.69 -4.58
C SER A 397 -4.74 43.84 -3.11
N SER A 398 -5.55 44.85 -2.75
CA SER A 398 -6.01 45.04 -1.37
C SER A 398 -6.90 43.90 -0.87
N VAL A 399 -7.76 43.34 -1.72
CA VAL A 399 -8.58 42.16 -1.38
C VAL A 399 -7.69 40.95 -1.09
N VAL A 400 -6.68 40.67 -1.92
CA VAL A 400 -5.77 39.53 -1.68
C VAL A 400 -5.02 39.71 -0.36
N ILE A 401 -4.44 40.89 -0.10
CA ILE A 401 -3.72 41.20 1.15
C ILE A 401 -4.65 41.03 2.36
N LEU A 402 -5.88 41.51 2.27
CA LEU A 402 -6.88 41.37 3.32
C LEU A 402 -7.19 39.89 3.62
N VAL A 403 -7.42 39.07 2.59
CA VAL A 403 -7.71 37.64 2.78
C VAL A 403 -6.52 36.93 3.42
N ILE A 404 -5.28 37.30 3.09
CA ILE A 404 -4.07 36.80 3.77
C ILE A 404 -4.12 37.13 5.27
N ILE A 405 -4.40 38.39 5.63
CA ILE A 405 -4.48 38.83 7.02
C ILE A 405 -5.60 38.09 7.77
N LEU A 406 -6.78 37.95 7.16
CA LEU A 406 -7.90 37.21 7.74
C LEU A 406 -7.57 35.74 7.96
N MET A 407 -6.94 35.08 6.99
CA MET A 407 -6.50 33.70 7.13
C MET A 407 -5.46 33.53 8.24
N MET A 408 -4.52 34.46 8.36
CA MET A 408 -3.53 34.46 9.44
C MET A 408 -4.21 34.63 10.81
N ALA A 409 -5.13 35.57 10.94
CA ALA A 409 -5.90 35.77 12.16
C ALA A 409 -6.73 34.53 12.54
N VAL A 410 -7.47 33.95 11.59
CA VAL A 410 -8.26 32.75 11.84
C VAL A 410 -7.38 31.55 12.22
N SER A 411 -6.18 31.43 11.63
CA SER A 411 -5.23 30.36 11.99
C SER A 411 -4.75 30.48 13.43
N VAL A 412 -4.39 31.69 13.87
CA VAL A 412 -3.95 31.96 15.25
C VAL A 412 -5.09 31.69 16.24
N ILE A 413 -6.30 32.17 15.93
CA ILE A 413 -7.48 31.93 16.76
C ILE A 413 -7.79 30.42 16.84
N SER A 414 -7.74 29.71 15.72
CA SER A 414 -8.00 28.27 15.66
C SER A 414 -6.96 27.46 16.45
N PHE A 415 -5.68 27.87 16.41
CA PHE A 415 -4.62 27.27 17.22
C PHE A 415 -4.93 27.36 18.72
N HIS A 416 -5.28 28.56 19.19
CA HIS A 416 -5.62 28.78 20.60
C HIS A 416 -6.95 28.12 21.01
N ALA A 417 -7.89 27.96 20.09
CA ALA A 417 -9.15 27.26 20.31
C ALA A 417 -9.01 25.72 20.31
N GLY A 418 -7.82 25.17 20.07
CA GLY A 418 -7.60 23.72 19.95
C GLY A 418 -8.15 23.11 18.66
N LEU A 419 -8.63 23.93 17.73
CA LEU A 419 -9.14 23.52 16.43
C LEU A 419 -7.97 23.31 15.46
N HIS A 420 -7.44 22.09 15.43
CA HIS A 420 -6.31 21.72 14.58
C HIS A 420 -6.62 21.80 13.07
N GLU A 421 -7.91 21.89 12.70
CA GLU A 421 -8.36 21.98 11.30
C GLU A 421 -8.16 23.38 10.69
N GLY A 422 -8.01 24.43 11.51
CA GLY A 422 -7.75 25.80 11.03
C GLY A 422 -6.28 26.10 10.73
N LEU A 423 -5.38 25.14 10.95
CA LEU A 423 -3.92 25.32 10.81
C LEU A 423 -3.39 25.09 9.40
N THR A 424 -4.17 24.47 8.52
CA THR A 424 -3.74 24.12 7.16
C THR A 424 -4.15 25.20 6.15
N VAL A 425 -3.64 26.43 6.34
CA VAL A 425 -3.78 27.48 5.33
C VAL A 425 -2.74 27.24 4.23
N THR A 426 -3.20 26.82 3.05
CA THR A 426 -2.36 26.71 1.84
C THR A 426 -2.62 27.89 0.91
N PHE A 427 -1.66 28.23 0.04
CA PHE A 427 -1.80 29.30 -0.95
C PHE A 427 -2.97 29.10 -1.92
N PHE A 428 -3.37 27.84 -2.14
CA PHE A 428 -4.35 27.51 -3.16
C PHE A 428 -5.79 27.93 -2.77
N PRO A 429 -6.36 27.54 -1.61
CA PRO A 429 -7.63 28.07 -1.11
C PRO A 429 -7.65 29.60 -0.97
N LEU A 430 -6.52 30.21 -0.59
CA LEU A 430 -6.38 31.67 -0.49
C LEU A 430 -6.69 32.36 -1.83
N ILE A 431 -6.04 31.92 -2.91
CA ILE A 431 -6.24 32.49 -4.25
C ILE A 431 -7.70 32.31 -4.69
N ILE A 432 -8.29 31.16 -4.39
CA ILE A 432 -9.69 30.85 -4.74
C ILE A 432 -10.66 31.77 -4.01
N ILE A 433 -10.44 32.02 -2.71
CA ILE A 433 -11.29 32.91 -1.92
C ILE A 433 -11.17 34.35 -2.42
N ALA A 434 -9.97 34.85 -2.68
CA ALA A 434 -9.77 36.19 -3.21
C ALA A 434 -10.44 36.35 -4.59
N TRP A 435 -10.25 35.39 -5.49
CA TRP A 435 -10.92 35.36 -6.80
C TRP A 435 -12.44 35.31 -6.66
N THR A 436 -12.96 34.55 -5.70
CA THR A 436 -14.39 34.44 -5.41
C THR A 436 -14.96 35.77 -4.93
N ILE A 437 -14.27 36.47 -4.02
CA ILE A 437 -14.66 37.82 -3.56
C ILE A 437 -14.60 38.81 -4.73
N GLU A 438 -13.59 38.72 -5.59
CA GLU A 438 -13.44 39.57 -6.77
C GLU A 438 -14.58 39.34 -7.79
N ARG A 439 -14.84 38.09 -8.16
CA ARG A 439 -15.88 37.79 -9.13
C ARG A 439 -17.27 38.14 -8.58
N SER A 440 -17.53 37.78 -7.32
CA SER A 440 -18.84 37.99 -6.71
C SER A 440 -19.21 39.46 -6.57
N SER A 441 -18.28 40.33 -6.18
CA SER A 441 -18.62 41.75 -6.07
C SER A 441 -18.55 42.54 -7.39
N ILE A 442 -17.91 42.03 -8.46
CA ILE A 442 -18.14 42.58 -9.81
C ILE A 442 -19.59 42.31 -10.22
N ILE A 443 -20.06 41.07 -10.08
CA ILE A 443 -21.46 40.70 -10.39
C ILE A 443 -22.44 41.45 -9.50
N TRP A 444 -22.07 41.71 -8.24
CA TRP A 444 -22.89 42.52 -7.33
C TRP A 444 -23.04 43.96 -7.82
N GLU A 445 -21.96 44.56 -8.33
CA GLU A 445 -21.94 45.92 -8.87
C GLU A 445 -22.65 46.00 -10.25
N GLU A 446 -22.48 45.00 -11.12
CA GLU A 446 -23.02 44.96 -12.48
C GLU A 446 -24.47 44.47 -12.57
N ASP A 447 -24.78 43.31 -11.99
CA ASP A 447 -26.07 42.61 -12.11
C ASP A 447 -26.95 42.72 -10.85
N GLY A 448 -26.44 43.38 -9.81
CA GLY A 448 -27.12 43.62 -8.55
C GLY A 448 -26.95 42.53 -7.48
N PRO A 449 -27.34 42.86 -6.22
CA PRO A 449 -27.07 42.02 -5.04
C PRO A 449 -27.76 40.66 -5.08
N VAL A 450 -29.03 40.63 -5.51
CA VAL A 450 -29.84 39.40 -5.56
C VAL A 450 -29.24 38.41 -6.55
N THR A 451 -28.80 38.89 -7.71
CA THR A 451 -28.19 38.07 -8.75
C THR A 451 -26.86 37.50 -8.27
N ALA A 452 -26.01 38.34 -7.67
CA ALA A 452 -24.73 37.92 -7.12
C ALA A 452 -24.89 36.85 -6.03
N LEU A 453 -25.79 37.04 -5.07
CA LEU A 453 -26.00 36.09 -3.98
C LEU A 453 -26.56 34.74 -4.50
N LYS A 454 -27.48 34.77 -5.48
CA LYS A 454 -28.00 33.56 -6.14
C LYS A 454 -26.90 32.80 -6.88
N GLN A 455 -26.08 33.48 -7.68
CA GLN A 455 -24.99 32.84 -8.42
C GLN A 455 -23.89 32.32 -7.49
N LEU A 456 -23.59 33.03 -6.40
CA LEU A 456 -22.63 32.60 -5.39
C LEU A 456 -23.13 31.32 -4.71
N GLY A 457 -24.36 31.31 -4.21
CA GLY A 457 -24.98 30.14 -3.59
C GLY A 457 -25.06 28.95 -4.54
N ALA A 458 -25.41 29.19 -5.81
CA ALA A 458 -25.39 28.16 -6.84
C ALA A 458 -23.98 27.59 -7.09
N SER A 459 -22.95 28.44 -7.04
CA SER A 459 -21.55 28.02 -7.20
C SER A 459 -21.06 27.20 -6.01
N VAL A 460 -21.42 27.60 -4.79
CA VAL A 460 -21.15 26.83 -3.56
C VAL A 460 -21.86 25.49 -3.63
N GLY A 461 -23.16 25.45 -3.94
CA GLY A 461 -23.94 24.23 -4.06
C GLY A 461 -23.38 23.27 -5.12
N ALA A 462 -23.03 23.79 -6.31
CA ALA A 462 -22.38 23.01 -7.35
C ALA A 462 -21.01 22.45 -6.88
N GLY A 463 -20.25 23.24 -6.13
CA GLY A 463 -18.99 22.80 -5.53
C GLY A 463 -19.17 21.70 -4.49
N VAL A 464 -20.21 21.77 -3.66
CA VAL A 464 -20.57 20.70 -2.70
C VAL A 464 -20.94 19.41 -3.43
N LEU A 465 -21.74 19.49 -4.51
CA LEU A 465 -22.08 18.32 -5.31
C LEU A 465 -20.84 17.68 -5.95
N CYS A 466 -19.94 18.49 -6.51
CA CYS A 466 -18.67 18.01 -7.03
C CYS A 466 -17.82 17.36 -5.94
N TYR A 467 -17.76 17.96 -4.75
CA TYR A 467 -17.04 17.41 -3.60
C TYR A 467 -17.57 16.03 -3.20
N LEU A 468 -18.89 15.87 -3.14
CA LEU A 468 -19.51 14.58 -2.81
C LEU A 468 -19.23 13.52 -3.86
N ALA A 469 -19.34 13.87 -5.15
CA ALA A 469 -19.05 12.95 -6.25
C ALA A 469 -17.57 12.55 -6.32
N MET A 470 -16.66 13.51 -6.18
CA MET A 470 -15.20 13.28 -6.20
C MET A 470 -14.70 12.65 -4.89
N GLY A 471 -15.45 12.79 -3.80
CA GLY A 471 -15.17 12.21 -2.48
C GLY A 471 -15.52 10.71 -2.38
N ASP A 472 -16.38 10.20 -3.26
CA ASP A 472 -16.81 8.80 -3.23
C ASP A 472 -15.64 7.83 -3.49
N PHE A 473 -15.55 6.79 -2.67
CA PHE A 473 -14.46 5.82 -2.72
C PHE A 473 -14.44 5.02 -4.03
N TYR A 474 -15.61 4.65 -4.57
CA TYR A 474 -15.71 3.89 -5.80
C TYR A 474 -15.34 4.74 -7.01
N VAL A 475 -15.85 5.97 -7.07
CA VAL A 475 -15.49 6.94 -8.11
C VAL A 475 -13.99 7.18 -8.11
N GLN A 476 -13.41 7.40 -6.92
CA GLN A 476 -11.98 7.60 -6.79
C GLN A 476 -11.16 6.39 -7.26
N HIS A 477 -11.61 5.18 -6.94
CA HIS A 477 -10.95 3.95 -7.38
C HIS A 477 -11.00 3.80 -8.90
N ILE A 478 -12.18 3.99 -9.51
CA ILE A 478 -12.39 3.80 -10.94
C ILE A 478 -11.58 4.83 -11.74
N MET A 479 -11.74 6.12 -11.43
CA MET A 479 -11.05 7.19 -12.15
C MET A 479 -9.52 7.11 -12.01
N TYR A 480 -9.01 6.69 -10.85
CA TYR A 480 -7.57 6.53 -10.65
C TYR A 480 -7.00 5.24 -11.27
N SER A 481 -7.77 4.15 -11.25
CA SER A 481 -7.38 2.87 -11.87
C SER A 481 -7.40 2.95 -13.41
N PHE A 482 -8.39 3.67 -13.93
CA PHE A 482 -8.67 3.84 -15.34
C PHE A 482 -8.65 5.34 -15.70
N MET A 483 -7.48 5.97 -15.58
CA MET A 483 -7.28 7.38 -15.92
C MET A 483 -7.69 7.72 -17.36
N GLU A 484 -7.73 6.72 -18.23
CA GLU A 484 -8.17 6.79 -19.62
C GLU A 484 -9.66 7.14 -19.75
N LEU A 485 -10.46 6.96 -18.70
CA LEU A 485 -11.85 7.42 -18.65
C LEU A 485 -11.95 8.93 -18.81
N ASN A 486 -10.90 9.70 -18.50
CA ASN A 486 -10.88 11.13 -18.74
C ASN A 486 -11.00 11.50 -20.23
N LEU A 487 -10.60 10.61 -21.16
CA LEU A 487 -10.82 10.80 -22.59
C LEU A 487 -12.31 10.73 -22.95
N VAL A 488 -13.03 9.79 -22.35
CA VAL A 488 -14.49 9.68 -22.50
C VAL A 488 -15.16 10.90 -21.88
N VAL A 489 -14.75 11.32 -20.68
CA VAL A 489 -15.25 12.53 -20.01
C VAL A 489 -15.07 13.76 -20.89
N MET A 490 -13.88 13.94 -21.48
CA MET A 490 -13.60 15.01 -22.44
C MET A 490 -14.54 14.94 -23.65
N GLY A 491 -14.73 13.75 -24.23
CA GLY A 491 -15.64 13.55 -25.33
C GLY A 491 -17.10 13.90 -25.00
N ILE A 492 -17.58 13.55 -23.79
CA ILE A 492 -18.91 13.93 -23.30
C ILE A 492 -19.02 15.45 -23.17
N ILE A 493 -17.99 16.12 -22.62
CA ILE A 493 -17.99 17.59 -22.49
C ILE A 493 -18.09 18.26 -23.86
N LEU A 494 -17.35 17.77 -24.86
CA LEU A 494 -17.43 18.29 -26.23
C LEU A 494 -18.83 18.13 -26.82
N LEU A 495 -19.48 16.97 -26.61
CA LEU A 495 -20.87 16.74 -27.05
C LEU A 495 -21.84 17.71 -26.39
N LEU A 496 -21.73 17.89 -25.07
CA LEU A 496 -22.53 18.83 -24.30
C LEU A 496 -22.31 20.29 -24.73
N GLY A 497 -21.15 20.62 -25.32
CA GLY A 497 -20.88 21.95 -25.89
C GLY A 497 -21.76 22.28 -27.10
N THR A 498 -22.30 21.27 -27.80
CA THR A 498 -23.23 21.44 -28.93
C THR A 498 -24.70 21.26 -28.55
N TYR A 499 -24.99 21.09 -27.26
CA TYR A 499 -26.35 20.87 -26.79
C TYR A 499 -27.18 22.16 -26.96
N THR A 500 -28.14 22.12 -27.87
CA THR A 500 -29.12 23.20 -28.11
C THR A 500 -30.52 22.87 -27.58
N GLY A 501 -30.66 21.81 -26.78
CA GLY A 501 -31.95 21.42 -26.20
C GLY A 501 -32.39 22.36 -25.08
N TYR A 502 -33.66 22.30 -24.71
CA TYR A 502 -34.20 23.08 -23.60
C TYR A 502 -33.54 22.67 -22.28
N ARG A 503 -33.29 23.66 -21.41
CA ARG A 503 -32.79 23.41 -20.05
C ARG A 503 -33.92 22.88 -19.16
N LEU A 504 -33.61 22.04 -18.18
CA LEU A 504 -34.61 21.52 -17.22
C LEU A 504 -35.34 22.65 -16.48
N THR A 505 -34.63 23.71 -16.11
CA THR A 505 -35.23 24.90 -15.49
C THR A 505 -36.17 25.65 -16.43
N GLU A 506 -35.88 25.66 -17.73
CA GLU A 506 -36.74 26.26 -18.76
C GLU A 506 -37.99 25.40 -18.97
N LEU A 507 -37.86 24.07 -19.04
CA LEU A 507 -39.00 23.16 -19.12
C LEU A 507 -39.97 23.37 -17.96
N HIS A 508 -39.47 23.54 -16.73
CA HIS A 508 -40.31 23.83 -15.57
C HIS A 508 -40.96 25.23 -15.65
N ARG A 509 -40.21 26.24 -16.11
CA ARG A 509 -40.73 27.62 -16.27
C ARG A 509 -41.79 27.73 -17.38
N PHE A 510 -41.64 26.97 -18.47
CA PHE A 510 -42.55 26.97 -19.62
C PHE A 510 -43.66 25.91 -19.52
N ALA A 511 -43.63 25.01 -18.54
CA ALA A 511 -44.71 24.04 -18.30
C ALA A 511 -46.07 24.72 -18.04
N SER A 512 -46.08 25.93 -17.49
CA SER A 512 -47.30 26.74 -17.29
C SER A 512 -47.88 27.33 -18.58
N LEU A 513 -47.07 27.43 -19.66
CA LEU A 513 -47.48 27.98 -20.95
C LEU A 513 -48.01 26.91 -21.92
N VAL A 514 -47.66 25.63 -21.71
CA VAL A 514 -48.14 24.49 -22.52
C VAL A 514 -49.51 23.98 -22.03
N LYS A 515 -49.93 24.36 -20.82
CA LYS A 515 -51.19 23.90 -20.20
C LYS A 515 -52.43 24.74 -20.56
N LYS A 516 -52.43 25.41 -21.71
CA LYS A 516 -53.55 26.26 -22.16
C LYS A 516 -54.32 25.64 -23.31
#